data_AF-A0A7S0QFL2-F1
#
_entry.id   AF-A0A7S0QFL2-F1
#
_cell.length_a   1.000
_cell.length_b   1.000
_cell.length_c   1.000
_cell.angle_alpha   90.00
_cell.angle_beta   90.00
_cell.angle_gamma   90.00
#
_symmetry.space_group_name_H-M   'P 1'
#
loop_
_entity.id
_entity.type
_entity.pdbx_description
1 polymer ?
#
loop_
_entity_poly.entity_id
_entity_poly.type
_entity_poly.pdbx_seq_one_letter_code
_entity_poly.pdbx_strand_id
1 'polypeptide(L)'
;ADKRSLGFQFKQQLLELVKLIESGKAHYVRCVKPNNLRKAHNFDASNVVRQLRCSGVTETVRARRAGWPVNYSFHEFVQRYSDAYMHWSGDRRRPKDALPMLQFFLVDPDNWRIGTSKVFVKDKAGQLLEERYKVFRMICKLILQGHAKMVLQRIRYGRMSGSAVAIQKTFRMWSAVQPRRRKLEAVRVLQTHCRCAAQRVRMVRRRLAAQRLQARLRSAVRWV
;
A
#
# COMPACT_ATOMS: atom_id res chain seq x y z
N ALA A 1 60.16 33.10 19.19
CA ALA A 1 58.99 32.62 18.43
C ALA A 1 59.39 31.33 17.71
N ASP A 2 58.86 30.20 18.17
CA ASP A 2 59.22 28.87 17.65
C ASP A 2 58.74 28.71 16.19
N LYS A 3 59.67 28.83 15.23
CA LYS A 3 59.36 28.75 13.79
C LYS A 3 59.13 27.29 13.41
N ARG A 4 57.88 26.85 13.51
CA ARG A 4 57.45 25.52 13.02
C ARG A 4 57.71 25.40 11.52
N SER A 5 58.39 24.33 11.12
CA SER A 5 58.71 24.06 9.70
C SER A 5 57.44 23.82 8.87
N LEU A 6 57.51 24.10 7.57
CA LEU A 6 56.42 23.80 6.63
C LEU A 6 56.04 22.31 6.66
N GLY A 7 57.03 21.41 6.79
CA GLY A 7 56.80 19.98 6.94
C GLY A 7 56.01 19.63 8.21
N PHE A 8 56.29 20.32 9.31
CA PHE A 8 55.51 20.14 10.55
C PHE A 8 54.06 20.59 10.35
N GLN A 9 53.84 21.73 9.69
CA GLN A 9 52.48 22.24 9.41
C GLN A 9 51.69 21.29 8.51
N PHE A 10 52.30 20.80 7.42
CA PHE A 10 51.68 19.83 6.51
C PHE A 10 51.34 18.51 7.22
N LYS A 11 52.24 18.02 8.08
CA LYS A 11 51.99 16.82 8.89
C LYS A 11 50.78 16.99 9.80
N GLN A 12 50.65 18.14 10.49
CA GLN A 12 49.51 18.39 11.36
C GLN A 12 48.19 18.42 10.57
N GLN A 13 48.15 19.13 9.45
CA GLN A 13 46.98 19.19 8.57
C GLN A 13 46.57 17.80 8.04
N LEU A 14 47.55 16.97 7.65
CA LEU A 14 47.28 15.62 7.17
C LEU A 14 46.71 14.73 8.28
N LEU A 15 47.25 14.81 9.50
CA LEU A 15 46.75 14.04 10.65
C LEU A 15 45.33 14.44 11.03
N GLU A 16 45.01 15.74 11.01
CA GLU A 16 43.66 16.23 11.24
C GLU A 16 42.67 15.71 10.20
N LEU A 17 43.07 15.73 8.92
CA LEU A 17 42.27 15.19 7.82
C LEU A 17 42.03 13.67 7.97
N VAL A 18 43.06 12.91 8.30
CA VAL A 18 42.92 11.44 8.49
C VAL A 18 41.95 11.15 9.62
N LYS A 19 42.08 11.84 10.76
CA LYS A 19 41.13 11.70 11.89
C LYS A 19 39.69 12.00 11.48
N LEU A 20 39.48 13.02 10.66
CA LEU A 20 38.16 13.37 10.14
C LEU A 20 37.60 12.25 9.25
N ILE A 21 38.41 11.69 8.36
CA ILE A 21 38.01 10.60 7.46
C ILE A 21 37.69 9.32 8.27
N GLU A 22 38.51 8.99 9.27
CA GLU A 22 38.34 7.81 10.14
C GLU A 22 37.11 7.89 11.05
N SER A 23 36.64 9.10 11.36
CA SER A 23 35.39 9.28 12.13
C SER A 23 34.13 8.86 11.37
N GLY A 24 34.21 8.79 10.04
CA GLY A 24 33.09 8.49 9.15
C GLY A 24 33.21 7.16 8.41
N LYS A 25 32.21 6.88 7.57
CA LYS A 25 32.24 5.76 6.63
C LYS A 25 32.87 6.21 5.31
N ALA A 26 34.08 5.75 5.02
CA ALA A 26 34.79 6.11 3.80
C ALA A 26 34.25 5.36 2.57
N HIS A 27 33.99 6.10 1.50
CA HIS A 27 33.69 5.59 0.17
C HIS A 27 34.81 6.01 -0.79
N TYR A 28 35.45 5.04 -1.43
CA TYR A 28 36.63 5.27 -2.27
C TYR A 28 36.28 5.32 -3.75
N VAL A 29 36.67 6.40 -4.43
CA VAL A 29 36.61 6.54 -5.89
C VAL A 29 38.03 6.63 -6.43
N ARG A 30 38.35 5.84 -7.46
CA ARG A 30 39.67 5.83 -8.12
C ARG A 30 39.51 6.34 -9.55
N CYS A 31 40.08 7.50 -9.84
CA CYS A 31 40.10 8.06 -11.18
C CYS A 31 41.22 7.40 -12.01
N VAL A 32 40.93 7.08 -13.26
CA VAL A 32 41.88 6.47 -14.21
C VAL A 32 41.90 7.30 -15.48
N LYS A 33 43.09 7.69 -15.93
CA LYS A 33 43.28 8.43 -17.18
C LYS A 33 43.37 7.44 -18.35
N PRO A 34 42.44 7.46 -19.33
CA PRO A 34 42.36 6.44 -20.38
C PRO A 34 43.50 6.55 -21.41
N ASN A 35 43.99 7.77 -21.69
CA ASN A 35 45.12 8.02 -22.57
C ASN A 35 45.79 9.35 -22.24
N ASN A 36 47.07 9.51 -22.62
CA ASN A 36 47.81 10.76 -22.39
C ASN A 36 47.55 11.84 -23.45
N LEU A 37 47.01 11.47 -24.60
CA LEU A 37 46.74 12.34 -25.75
C LEU A 37 45.47 13.20 -25.58
N ARG A 38 44.72 13.03 -24.48
CA ARG A 38 43.45 13.72 -24.21
C ARG A 38 42.39 13.50 -25.30
N LYS A 39 42.46 12.37 -26.03
CA LYS A 39 41.50 12.03 -27.07
C LYS A 39 40.30 11.28 -26.47
N ALA A 40 39.09 11.66 -26.83
CA ALA A 40 37.90 10.90 -26.49
C ALA A 40 37.93 9.50 -27.14
N HIS A 41 37.31 8.51 -26.49
CA HIS A 41 37.20 7.12 -26.96
C HIS A 41 38.51 6.40 -27.29
N ASN A 42 39.66 6.94 -26.84
CA ASN A 42 40.95 6.30 -27.02
C ASN A 42 41.42 5.66 -25.71
N PHE A 43 41.64 4.34 -25.70
CA PHE A 43 42.01 3.58 -24.51
C PHE A 43 43.40 2.97 -24.65
N ASP A 44 44.35 3.48 -23.86
CA ASP A 44 45.70 2.94 -23.76
C ASP A 44 45.76 1.92 -22.61
N ALA A 45 45.60 0.64 -22.96
CA ALA A 45 45.57 -0.46 -22.01
C ALA A 45 46.85 -0.54 -21.16
N SER A 46 48.01 -0.29 -21.77
CA SER A 46 49.30 -0.39 -21.07
C SER A 46 49.41 0.65 -19.95
N ASN A 47 49.04 1.89 -20.24
CA ASN A 47 49.07 2.97 -19.27
C ASN A 47 47.98 2.81 -18.20
N VAL A 48 46.80 2.30 -18.56
CA VAL A 48 45.72 2.02 -17.60
C VAL A 48 46.11 0.90 -16.64
N VAL A 49 46.67 -0.21 -17.14
CA VAL A 49 47.14 -1.32 -16.28
C VAL A 49 48.22 -0.83 -15.31
N ARG A 50 49.16 0.00 -15.78
CA ARG A 50 50.17 0.62 -14.91
C ARG A 50 49.53 1.46 -13.81
N GLN A 51 48.55 2.32 -14.14
CA GLN A 51 47.83 3.11 -13.14
C GLN A 51 47.10 2.24 -12.12
N LEU A 52 46.46 1.15 -12.54
CA LEU A 52 45.75 0.23 -11.63
C LEU A 52 46.71 -0.48 -10.65
N ARG A 53 47.91 -0.83 -11.09
CA ARG A 53 48.96 -1.40 -10.22
C ARG A 53 49.52 -0.35 -9.27
N CYS A 54 49.92 0.82 -9.75
CA CYS A 54 50.49 1.89 -8.92
C CYS A 54 49.48 2.43 -7.89
N SER A 55 48.18 2.43 -8.22
CA SER A 55 47.12 2.86 -7.31
C SER A 55 46.67 1.79 -6.31
N GLY A 56 47.22 0.57 -6.40
CA GLY A 56 46.89 -0.55 -5.52
C GLY A 56 45.51 -1.14 -5.74
N VAL A 57 44.83 -0.82 -6.85
CA VAL A 57 43.49 -1.34 -7.16
C VAL A 57 43.53 -2.85 -7.34
N THR A 58 44.56 -3.37 -8.02
CA THR A 58 44.72 -4.81 -8.25
C THR A 58 44.88 -5.58 -6.95
N GLU A 59 45.68 -5.07 -6.03
CA GLU A 59 45.96 -5.61 -4.70
C GLU A 59 44.70 -5.52 -3.83
N THR A 60 43.99 -4.39 -3.88
CA THR A 60 42.71 -4.20 -3.17
C THR A 60 41.66 -5.21 -3.63
N VAL A 61 41.55 -5.47 -4.94
CA VAL A 61 40.63 -6.47 -5.49
C VAL A 61 41.01 -7.87 -5.02
N ARG A 62 42.31 -8.22 -5.02
CA ARG A 62 42.79 -9.52 -4.51
C ARG A 62 42.46 -9.69 -3.02
N ALA A 63 42.77 -8.69 -2.20
CA ALA A 63 42.48 -8.70 -0.77
C ALA A 63 40.98 -8.84 -0.49
N ARG A 64 40.12 -8.12 -1.24
CA ARG A 64 38.66 -8.24 -1.12
C ARG A 64 38.12 -9.61 -1.53
N ARG A 65 38.71 -10.24 -2.56
CA ARG A 65 38.29 -11.58 -3.02
C ARG A 65 38.71 -12.70 -2.08
N ALA A 66 39.90 -12.60 -1.50
CA ALA A 66 40.40 -13.56 -0.51
C ALA A 66 39.74 -13.37 0.86
N GLY A 67 39.36 -12.14 1.19
CA GLY A 67 38.73 -11.79 2.46
C GLY A 67 37.20 -11.87 2.46
N TRP A 68 36.62 -11.21 3.46
CA TRP A 68 35.19 -11.22 3.75
C TRP A 68 34.65 -9.78 3.85
N PRO A 69 34.45 -9.10 2.70
CA PRO A 69 34.15 -7.67 2.67
C PRO A 69 32.76 -7.34 3.24
N VAL A 70 31.83 -8.30 3.21
CA VAL A 70 30.50 -8.16 3.81
C VAL A 70 30.52 -8.82 5.17
N ASN A 71 30.27 -8.04 6.22
CA ASN A 71 30.14 -8.57 7.57
C ASN A 71 29.06 -7.84 8.35
N TYR A 72 28.42 -8.57 9.25
CA TYR A 72 27.35 -8.08 10.12
C TYR A 72 27.60 -8.61 11.52
N SER A 73 27.26 -7.83 12.55
CA SER A 73 27.03 -8.44 13.86
C SER A 73 25.88 -9.45 13.78
N PHE A 74 25.86 -10.43 14.67
CA PHE A 74 24.74 -11.39 14.72
C PHE A 74 23.40 -10.69 14.86
N HIS A 75 23.34 -9.66 15.71
CA HIS A 75 22.13 -8.86 15.92
C HIS A 75 21.65 -8.21 14.61
N GLU A 76 22.54 -7.52 13.89
CA GLU A 76 22.19 -6.87 12.61
C GLU A 76 21.74 -7.89 11.56
N PHE A 77 22.42 -9.05 11.49
CA PHE A 77 22.08 -10.09 10.52
C PHE A 77 20.70 -10.68 10.78
N VAL A 78 20.43 -11.08 12.03
CA VAL A 78 19.13 -11.65 12.42
C VAL A 78 18.03 -10.60 12.24
N GLN A 79 18.23 -9.38 12.74
CA GLN A 79 17.25 -8.30 12.61
C GLN A 79 16.91 -8.00 11.13
N ARG A 80 17.87 -8.11 10.23
CA ARG A 80 17.66 -7.83 8.80
C ARG A 80 16.96 -8.97 8.08
N TYR A 81 17.35 -10.22 8.34
CA TYR A 81 16.94 -11.35 7.50
C TYR A 81 15.92 -12.29 8.16
N SER A 82 15.57 -12.11 9.44
CA SER A 82 14.68 -13.02 10.18
C SER A 82 13.34 -13.23 9.51
N ASP A 83 12.76 -12.16 8.94
CA ASP A 83 11.41 -12.20 8.38
C ASP A 83 11.32 -13.09 7.14
N ALA A 84 12.44 -13.28 6.43
CA ALA A 84 12.54 -14.15 5.27
C ALA A 84 12.77 -15.62 5.64
N TYR A 85 12.99 -15.93 6.91
CA TYR A 85 13.22 -17.28 7.40
C TYR A 85 12.01 -17.76 8.22
N MET A 86 11.09 -18.46 7.55
CA MET A 86 9.78 -18.85 8.09
C MET A 86 9.85 -19.84 9.27
N HIS A 87 10.98 -20.52 9.45
CA HIS A 87 11.21 -21.50 10.52
C HIS A 87 11.80 -20.89 11.81
N TRP A 88 11.76 -19.56 11.97
CA TRP A 88 12.34 -18.86 13.13
C TRP A 88 11.45 -18.99 14.38
N SER A 89 11.83 -19.81 15.36
CA SER A 89 11.03 -20.13 16.57
C SER A 89 11.25 -19.19 17.77
N GLY A 90 11.87 -18.03 17.57
CA GLY A 90 11.86 -16.96 18.57
C GLY A 90 12.92 -17.05 19.66
N ASP A 91 14.06 -16.41 19.40
CA ASP A 91 14.67 -15.43 20.30
C ASP A 91 15.58 -14.55 19.44
N ARG A 92 15.42 -13.22 19.43
CA ARG A 92 16.09 -12.34 18.45
C ARG A 92 17.58 -12.11 18.74
N ARG A 93 18.23 -12.99 19.49
CA ARG A 93 19.45 -12.63 20.25
C ARG A 93 20.56 -13.67 20.28
N ARG A 94 20.39 -14.91 19.78
CA ARG A 94 21.46 -15.91 19.90
C ARG A 94 22.31 -16.00 18.62
N PRO A 95 23.64 -15.97 18.70
CA PRO A 95 24.53 -16.21 17.55
C PRO A 95 24.26 -17.51 16.77
N LYS A 96 23.75 -18.54 17.47
CA LYS A 96 23.39 -19.86 16.91
C LYS A 96 22.26 -19.81 15.87
N ASP A 97 21.56 -18.69 15.82
CA ASP A 97 20.35 -18.45 15.04
C ASP A 97 20.67 -18.05 13.59
N ALA A 98 21.83 -17.45 13.37
CA ALA A 98 22.27 -17.02 12.05
C ALA A 98 22.69 -18.21 11.16
N LEU A 99 23.10 -19.34 11.75
CA LEU A 99 23.60 -20.50 11.02
C LEU A 99 22.52 -21.17 10.14
N PRO A 100 21.32 -21.53 10.65
CA PRO A 100 20.25 -22.07 9.80
C PRO A 100 19.82 -21.09 8.71
N MET A 101 19.79 -19.79 9.03
CA MET A 101 19.44 -18.76 8.05
C MET A 101 20.49 -18.67 6.93
N LEU A 102 21.78 -18.70 7.26
CA LEU A 102 22.85 -18.72 6.26
C LEU A 102 22.80 -19.96 5.39
N GLN A 103 22.57 -21.14 5.98
CA GLN A 103 22.41 -22.38 5.22
C GLN A 103 21.18 -22.34 4.28
N PHE A 104 20.08 -21.71 4.73
CA PHE A 104 18.89 -21.53 3.92
C PHE A 104 19.11 -20.55 2.76
N PHE A 105 19.75 -19.41 3.01
CA PHE A 105 19.94 -18.38 1.99
C PHE A 105 21.17 -18.60 1.11
N LEU A 106 22.22 -19.27 1.60
CA LEU A 106 23.53 -19.46 0.95
C LEU A 106 23.97 -20.92 1.08
N VAL A 107 23.65 -21.71 0.06
CA VAL A 107 23.89 -23.17 0.01
C VAL A 107 25.39 -23.51 0.07
N ASP A 108 26.22 -22.75 -0.64
CA ASP A 108 27.65 -22.99 -0.70
C ASP A 108 28.34 -22.49 0.58
N PRO A 109 28.90 -23.41 1.40
CA PRO A 109 29.55 -23.04 2.65
C PRO A 109 30.80 -22.20 2.43
N ASP A 110 31.47 -22.24 1.27
CA ASP A 110 32.70 -21.45 1.03
C ASP A 110 32.46 -19.96 0.81
N ASN A 111 31.19 -19.56 0.77
CA ASN A 111 30.75 -18.20 0.58
C ASN A 111 30.39 -17.47 1.87
N TRP A 112 30.44 -18.15 3.02
CA TRP A 112 30.23 -17.55 4.33
C TRP A 112 31.05 -18.23 5.43
N ARG A 113 31.31 -17.49 6.51
CA ARG A 113 31.94 -17.98 7.74
C ARG A 113 31.28 -17.30 8.94
N ILE A 114 31.23 -18.01 10.06
CA ILE A 114 30.74 -17.47 11.32
C ILE A 114 31.96 -17.26 12.24
N GLY A 115 32.16 -16.03 12.69
CA GLY A 115 33.15 -15.72 13.72
C GLY A 115 32.53 -15.69 15.11
N THR A 116 33.27 -15.17 16.09
CA THR A 116 32.82 -15.11 17.49
C THR A 116 31.67 -14.13 17.73
N SER A 117 31.64 -13.02 16.98
CA SER A 117 30.64 -11.94 17.16
C SER A 117 29.95 -11.50 15.86
N LYS A 118 30.43 -11.98 14.71
CA LYS A 118 30.01 -11.51 13.39
C LYS A 118 29.83 -12.66 12.40
N VAL A 119 28.94 -12.43 11.46
CA VAL A 119 28.77 -13.21 10.23
C VAL A 119 29.61 -12.57 9.13
N PHE A 120 30.34 -13.39 8.39
CA PHE A 120 31.22 -13.00 7.30
C PHE A 120 30.74 -13.62 6.00
N VAL A 121 30.62 -12.82 4.93
CA VAL A 121 30.08 -13.26 3.63
C VAL A 121 30.96 -12.70 2.52
N LYS A 122 31.20 -13.52 1.48
CA LYS A 122 31.89 -13.05 0.27
C LYS A 122 31.01 -12.06 -0.48
N ASP A 123 31.63 -11.15 -1.24
CA ASP A 123 30.92 -10.06 -1.93
C ASP A 123 29.77 -10.55 -2.83
N LYS A 124 30.03 -11.55 -3.69
CA LYS A 124 29.01 -12.14 -4.57
C LYS A 124 27.85 -12.78 -3.81
N ALA A 125 28.15 -13.45 -2.70
CA ALA A 125 27.14 -14.08 -1.88
C ALA A 125 26.33 -13.07 -1.07
N GLY A 126 26.94 -11.97 -0.63
CA GLY A 126 26.24 -10.84 -0.03
C GLY A 126 25.26 -10.19 -1.01
N GLN A 127 25.65 -10.01 -2.27
CA GLN A 127 24.77 -9.52 -3.32
C GLN A 127 23.59 -10.47 -3.56
N LEU A 128 23.85 -11.78 -3.69
CA LEU A 128 22.80 -12.79 -3.85
C LEU A 128 21.84 -12.83 -2.65
N LEU A 129 22.35 -12.70 -1.42
CA LEU A 129 21.54 -12.65 -0.21
C LEU A 129 20.56 -11.46 -0.23
N GLU A 130 21.05 -10.26 -0.60
CA GLU A 130 20.22 -9.06 -0.72
C GLU A 130 19.19 -9.18 -1.85
N GLU A 131 19.56 -9.77 -3.00
CA GLU A 131 18.63 -10.00 -4.11
C GLU A 131 17.50 -10.94 -3.71
N ARG A 132 17.83 -12.09 -3.10
CA ARG A 132 16.83 -13.04 -2.58
C ARG A 132 15.91 -12.37 -1.56
N TYR A 133 16.48 -11.57 -0.66
CA TYR A 133 15.71 -10.84 0.34
C TYR A 133 14.77 -9.79 -0.27
N LYS A 134 15.22 -9.08 -1.32
CA LYS A 134 14.37 -8.16 -2.09
C LYS A 134 13.20 -8.87 -2.76
N VAL A 135 13.45 -10.02 -3.38
CA VAL A 135 12.39 -10.84 -4.02
C VAL A 135 11.38 -11.31 -2.98
N PHE A 136 11.83 -11.81 -1.84
CA PHE A 136 10.95 -12.19 -0.73
C PHE A 136 10.04 -11.03 -0.30
N ARG A 137 10.61 -9.85 -0.01
CA ARG A 137 9.84 -8.67 0.38
C ARG A 137 8.83 -8.25 -0.70
N MET A 138 9.20 -8.35 -1.97
CA MET A 138 8.31 -8.07 -3.09
C MET A 138 7.11 -9.03 -3.11
N ILE A 139 7.35 -10.34 -2.94
CA ILE A 139 6.28 -11.35 -2.88
C ILE A 139 5.34 -11.08 -1.68
N CYS A 140 5.88 -10.85 -0.48
CA CYS A 140 5.08 -10.53 0.69
C CYS A 140 4.22 -9.28 0.48
N LYS A 141 4.79 -8.24 -0.13
CA LYS A 141 4.06 -7.01 -0.48
C LYS A 141 2.90 -7.32 -1.44
N LEU A 142 3.13 -8.13 -2.46
CA LEU A 142 2.09 -8.51 -3.42
C LEU A 142 0.95 -9.32 -2.76
N ILE A 143 1.29 -10.28 -1.90
CA ILE A 143 0.32 -11.06 -1.14
C ILE A 143 -0.54 -10.15 -0.26
N LEU A 144 0.11 -9.28 0.53
CA LEU A 144 -0.59 -8.34 1.42
C LEU A 144 -1.52 -7.40 0.64
N GLN A 145 -1.03 -6.85 -0.47
CA GLN A 145 -1.84 -6.01 -1.35
C GLN A 145 -3.01 -6.78 -1.98
N GLY A 146 -2.80 -8.04 -2.36
CA GLY A 146 -3.84 -8.92 -2.88
C GLY A 146 -4.96 -9.15 -1.87
N HIS A 147 -4.62 -9.49 -0.62
CA HIS A 147 -5.59 -9.65 0.46
C HIS A 147 -6.34 -8.35 0.76
N ALA A 148 -5.64 -7.22 0.85
CA ALA A 148 -6.27 -5.92 1.08
C ALA A 148 -7.28 -5.57 -0.02
N LYS A 149 -6.90 -5.75 -1.29
CA LYS A 149 -7.79 -5.53 -2.45
C LYS A 149 -9.00 -6.46 -2.41
N MET A 150 -8.81 -7.73 -2.08
CA MET A 150 -9.90 -8.70 -1.95
C MET A 150 -10.92 -8.28 -0.89
N VAL A 151 -10.45 -7.89 0.30
CA VAL A 151 -11.32 -7.42 1.40
C VAL A 151 -12.12 -6.19 0.98
N LEU A 152 -11.44 -5.19 0.38
CA LEU A 152 -12.10 -3.97 -0.11
C LEU A 152 -13.17 -4.30 -1.17
N GLN A 153 -12.86 -5.22 -2.10
CA GLN A 153 -13.80 -5.62 -3.14
C GLN A 153 -15.00 -6.38 -2.57
N ARG A 154 -14.81 -7.24 -1.57
CA ARG A 154 -15.92 -7.92 -0.87
C ARG A 154 -16.84 -6.93 -0.17
N ILE A 155 -16.30 -5.93 0.51
CA ILE A 155 -17.08 -4.87 1.14
C ILE A 155 -17.88 -4.09 0.09
N ARG A 156 -17.24 -3.70 -1.02
CA ARG A 156 -17.89 -2.97 -2.12
C ARG A 156 -19.02 -3.79 -2.74
N TYR A 157 -18.78 -5.07 -3.02
CA TYR A 157 -19.78 -5.98 -3.57
C TYR A 157 -20.95 -6.20 -2.60
N GLY A 158 -20.68 -6.38 -1.31
CA GLY A 158 -21.71 -6.51 -0.28
C GLY A 158 -22.64 -5.28 -0.22
N ARG A 159 -22.07 -4.07 -0.28
CA ARG A 159 -22.86 -2.83 -0.35
C ARG A 159 -23.71 -2.75 -1.61
N MET A 160 -23.11 -2.99 -2.78
CA MET A 160 -23.79 -2.90 -4.07
C MET A 160 -24.91 -3.93 -4.21
N SER A 161 -24.66 -5.18 -3.85
CA SER A 161 -25.67 -6.25 -3.87
C SER A 161 -26.79 -5.98 -2.88
N GLY A 162 -26.49 -5.53 -1.66
CA GLY A 162 -27.49 -5.13 -0.68
C GLY A 162 -28.40 -4.01 -1.20
N SER A 163 -27.83 -2.96 -1.79
CA SER A 163 -28.61 -1.87 -2.42
C SER A 163 -29.46 -2.36 -3.59
N ALA A 164 -28.91 -3.21 -4.46
CA ALA A 164 -29.64 -3.77 -5.60
C ALA A 164 -30.85 -4.60 -5.15
N VAL A 165 -30.67 -5.49 -4.16
CA VAL A 165 -31.75 -6.29 -3.59
C VAL A 165 -32.82 -5.42 -2.93
N ALA A 166 -32.43 -4.37 -2.22
CA ALA A 166 -33.37 -3.43 -1.61
C ALA A 166 -34.25 -2.74 -2.67
N ILE A 167 -33.64 -2.23 -3.75
CA ILE A 167 -34.35 -1.60 -4.88
C ILE A 167 -35.26 -2.61 -5.59
N GLN A 168 -34.76 -3.82 -5.86
CA GLN A 168 -35.56 -4.86 -6.52
C GLN A 168 -36.76 -5.27 -5.66
N LYS A 169 -36.58 -5.40 -4.34
CA LYS A 169 -37.65 -5.74 -3.39
C LYS A 169 -38.73 -4.66 -3.37
N THR A 170 -38.35 -3.39 -3.26
CA THR A 170 -39.31 -2.28 -3.25
C THR A 170 -40.04 -2.16 -4.58
N PHE A 171 -39.34 -2.31 -5.71
CA PHE A 171 -39.94 -2.26 -7.03
C PHE A 171 -40.93 -3.42 -7.26
N ARG A 172 -40.55 -4.67 -6.91
CA ARG A 172 -41.45 -5.83 -7.03
C ARG A 172 -42.73 -5.65 -6.19
N MET A 173 -42.59 -5.15 -4.96
CA MET A 173 -43.73 -4.84 -4.10
C MET A 173 -44.62 -3.75 -4.69
N TRP A 174 -44.03 -2.65 -5.16
CA TRP A 174 -44.74 -1.57 -5.83
C TRP A 174 -45.50 -2.09 -7.06
N SER A 175 -44.83 -2.84 -7.95
CA SER A 175 -45.43 -3.39 -9.17
C SER A 175 -46.59 -4.35 -8.89
N ALA A 176 -46.51 -5.16 -7.83
CA ALA A 176 -47.59 -6.08 -7.44
C ALA A 176 -48.80 -5.35 -6.84
N VAL A 177 -48.57 -4.27 -6.08
CA VAL A 177 -49.62 -3.53 -5.38
C VAL A 177 -50.29 -2.47 -6.27
N GLN A 178 -49.58 -1.95 -7.27
CA GLN A 178 -50.02 -0.82 -8.11
C GLN A 178 -51.36 -1.07 -8.85
N PRO A 179 -51.62 -2.23 -9.47
CA PRO A 179 -52.89 -2.48 -10.16
C PRO A 179 -54.09 -2.47 -9.19
N ARG A 180 -53.91 -3.04 -7.99
CA ARG A 180 -54.94 -3.05 -6.95
C ARG A 180 -55.20 -1.64 -6.43
N ARG A 181 -54.15 -0.84 -6.19
CA ARG A 181 -54.29 0.57 -5.77
C ARG A 181 -55.08 1.38 -6.79
N ARG A 182 -54.72 1.30 -8.07
CA ARG A 182 -55.44 1.97 -9.17
C ARG A 182 -56.93 1.60 -9.21
N LYS A 183 -57.26 0.32 -9.07
CA LYS A 183 -58.66 -0.15 -9.01
C LYS A 183 -59.41 0.43 -7.80
N LEU A 184 -58.81 0.37 -6.61
CA LEU A 184 -59.43 0.89 -5.39
C LEU A 184 -59.64 2.41 -5.43
N GLU A 185 -58.69 3.16 -6.00
CA GLU A 185 -58.80 4.60 -6.21
C GLU A 185 -59.97 4.93 -7.17
N ALA A 186 -60.07 4.22 -8.29
CA ALA A 186 -61.18 4.39 -9.23
C ALA A 186 -62.55 4.12 -8.56
N VAL A 187 -62.64 3.03 -7.78
CA VAL A 187 -63.87 2.70 -7.02
C VAL A 187 -64.19 3.80 -6.00
N ARG A 188 -63.20 4.30 -5.27
CA ARG A 188 -63.39 5.39 -4.28
C ARG A 188 -63.93 6.65 -4.97
N VAL A 189 -63.34 7.04 -6.10
CA VAL A 189 -63.80 8.20 -6.90
C VAL A 189 -65.25 7.99 -7.33
N LEU A 190 -65.60 6.84 -7.91
CA LEU A 190 -66.96 6.53 -8.32
C LEU A 190 -67.95 6.61 -7.15
N GLN A 191 -67.62 5.97 -6.02
CA GLN A 191 -68.45 6.01 -4.81
C GLN A 191 -68.67 7.44 -4.30
N THR A 192 -67.64 8.28 -4.32
CA THR A 192 -67.79 9.69 -3.93
C THR A 192 -68.74 10.45 -4.85
N HIS A 193 -68.63 10.28 -6.17
CA HIS A 193 -69.57 10.89 -7.12
C HIS A 193 -71.01 10.40 -6.93
N CYS A 194 -71.22 9.09 -6.77
CA CYS A 194 -72.55 8.53 -6.54
C CYS A 194 -73.18 9.04 -5.23
N ARG A 195 -72.40 9.08 -4.13
CA ARG A 195 -72.88 9.60 -2.83
C ARG A 195 -73.23 11.08 -2.91
N CYS A 196 -72.40 11.89 -3.57
CA CYS A 196 -72.67 13.31 -3.81
C CYS A 196 -73.95 13.51 -4.64
N ALA A 197 -74.12 12.74 -5.72
CA ALA A 197 -75.32 12.82 -6.56
C ALA A 197 -76.59 12.45 -5.78
N ALA A 198 -76.55 11.34 -5.02
CA ALA A 198 -77.67 10.92 -4.18
C ALA A 198 -78.03 11.98 -3.12
N GLN A 199 -77.03 12.60 -2.48
CA GLN A 199 -77.24 13.66 -1.51
C GLN A 199 -77.85 14.92 -2.15
N ARG A 200 -77.39 15.30 -3.34
CA ARG A 200 -77.98 16.41 -4.11
C ARG A 200 -79.46 16.14 -4.43
N VAL A 201 -79.80 14.95 -4.90
CA VAL A 201 -81.20 14.57 -5.17
C VAL A 201 -82.04 14.63 -3.89
N ARG A 202 -81.54 14.12 -2.75
CA ARG A 202 -82.23 14.22 -1.45
C ARG A 202 -82.43 15.67 -1.01
N MET A 203 -81.42 16.51 -1.18
CA MET A 203 -81.49 17.94 -0.84
C MET A 203 -82.53 18.67 -1.69
N VAL A 204 -82.55 18.44 -3.01
CA VAL A 204 -83.54 19.03 -3.92
C VAL A 204 -84.96 18.57 -3.56
N ARG A 205 -85.16 17.26 -3.30
CA ARG A 205 -86.47 16.73 -2.85
C ARG A 205 -86.95 17.38 -1.55
N ARG A 206 -86.08 17.51 -0.54
CA ARG A 206 -86.39 18.20 0.73
C ARG A 206 -86.73 19.67 0.52
N ARG A 207 -85.97 20.38 -0.32
CA ARG A 207 -86.22 21.80 -0.64
C ARG A 207 -87.56 22.00 -1.34
N LEU A 208 -87.89 21.17 -2.33
CA LEU A 208 -89.19 21.22 -3.02
C LEU A 208 -90.35 20.87 -2.08
N ALA A 209 -90.19 19.87 -1.20
CA ALA A 209 -91.20 19.53 -0.20
C ALA A 209 -91.44 20.69 0.79
N ALA A 210 -90.37 21.33 1.27
CA ALA A 210 -90.46 22.51 2.13
C ALA A 210 -91.16 23.68 1.42
N GLN A 211 -90.83 23.95 0.16
CA GLN A 211 -91.50 24.99 -0.65
C GLN A 211 -93.00 24.69 -0.84
N ARG A 212 -93.38 23.44 -1.10
CA ARG A 212 -94.79 23.03 -1.20
C ARG A 212 -95.53 23.19 0.12
N LEU A 213 -94.91 22.83 1.24
CA LEU A 213 -95.49 23.01 2.57
C LEU A 213 -95.65 24.51 2.88
N GLN A 214 -94.62 25.32 2.62
CA GLN A 214 -94.68 26.78 2.77
C GLN A 214 -95.78 27.40 1.89
N ALA A 215 -95.92 26.97 0.64
CA ALA A 215 -96.99 27.44 -0.24
C ALA A 215 -98.38 27.09 0.29
N ARG A 216 -98.59 25.86 0.78
CA ARG A 216 -99.84 25.43 1.42
C ARG A 216 -100.16 26.22 2.69
N LEU A 217 -99.17 26.44 3.56
CA LEU A 217 -99.34 27.24 4.77
C LEU A 217 -99.67 28.70 4.42
N ARG A 218 -98.96 29.31 3.46
CA ARG A 218 -99.26 30.68 2.99
C ARG A 218 -100.64 30.79 2.36
N SER A 219 -101.10 29.79 1.62
CA SER A 219 -102.47 29.78 1.09
C SER A 219 -103.51 29.62 2.21
N ALA A 220 -103.26 28.78 3.22
CA ALA A 220 -104.17 28.57 4.35
C ALA A 220 -104.32 29.82 5.23
N VAL A 221 -103.22 30.55 5.48
CA VAL A 221 -103.24 31.85 6.19
C VAL A 221 -104.00 32.93 5.39
N ARG A 222 -104.18 32.75 4.09
CA ARG A 222 -104.96 33.67 3.23
C ARG A 222 -106.47 33.43 3.28
N TRP A 223 -106.93 32.37 3.94
CA TRP A 223 -108.35 31.97 4.08
C TRP A 223 -108.87 32.05 5.52
N VAL A 224 -108.12 32.71 6.42
CA VAL A 224 -108.54 33.15 7.76
C VAL A 224 -108.56 34.67 7.75
#